data_AF-A0A9D8HXK7-F1
#
_entry.id   AF-A0A9D8HXK7-F1
#
_cell.length_a   1.000
_cell.length_b   1.000
_cell.length_c   1.000
_cell.angle_alpha   90.00
_cell.angle_beta   90.00
_cell.angle_gamma   90.00
#
_symmetry.space_group_name_H-M   'P 1'
#
loop_
_entity.id
_entity.type
_entity.pdbx_description
1 polymer ?
#
loop_
_entity_poly.entity_id
_entity_poly.type
_entity_poly.pdbx_seq_one_letter_code
_entity_poly.pdbx_strand_id
1 'polypeptide(L)' 'MRCSAARGSRRGRAADITVMDIDPLVTGATRPEDLLKGRIRLTMVSGRIVHEAPSEGGCQGAALV' A
#
# COMPACT_ATOMS: atom_id res chain seq x y z
N MET A 1 -6.11 22.75 2.05
CA MET A 1 -5.53 21.54 2.65
C MET A 1 -4.61 20.89 1.62
N ARG A 2 -3.31 20.76 1.89
CA ARG A 2 -2.33 20.22 0.94
C ARG A 2 -2.14 18.73 1.21
N CYS A 3 -2.36 17.87 0.21
CA CYS A 3 -1.91 16.49 0.24
C CYS A 3 -0.38 16.48 0.29
N SER A 4 0.18 16.17 1.46
CA SER A 4 1.61 15.93 1.61
C SER A 4 1.91 14.57 0.99
N ALA A 5 2.48 14.56 -0.21
CA ALA A 5 3.02 13.36 -0.82
C ALA A 5 3.91 12.63 0.20
N ALA A 6 3.60 11.35 0.43
CA ALA A 6 4.36 10.48 1.30
C ALA A 6 5.85 10.58 0.92
N ARG A 7 6.64 11.17 1.82
CA ARG A 7 8.09 11.27 1.66
C ARG A 7 8.63 9.85 1.78
N GLY A 8 8.88 9.26 0.62
CA GLY A 8 9.27 7.87 0.45
C GLY A 8 10.51 7.48 1.24
N SER A 9 10.55 6.17 1.51
CA SER A 9 11.66 5.35 1.97
C SER A 9 13.04 6.02 1.93
N ARG A 10 13.75 5.93 3.06
CA ARG A 10 15.14 6.39 3.27
C ARG A 10 15.96 6.27 1.98
N ARG A 11 16.47 7.42 1.49
CA ARG A 11 17.22 7.54 0.23
C ARG A 11 18.26 6.41 0.10
N GLY A 12 18.15 5.61 -0.97
CA GLY A 12 19.19 4.64 -1.35
C GLY A 12 18.76 3.17 -1.48
N ARG A 13 17.47 2.80 -1.37
CA ARG A 13 16.99 1.44 -1.67
C ARG A 13 15.77 1.46 -2.59
N ALA A 14 15.61 0.41 -3.40
CA ALA A 14 14.37 0.15 -4.11
C ALA A 14 13.23 0.03 -3.09
N ALA A 15 12.25 0.94 -3.18
CA ALA A 15 11.12 0.98 -2.27
C ALA A 15 10.02 0.07 -2.79
N ASP A 16 10.19 -1.23 -2.53
CA ASP A 16 9.16 -2.23 -2.79
C ASP A 16 8.34 -2.41 -1.51
N ILE A 17 7.13 -1.86 -1.50
CA ILE A 17 6.27 -1.78 -0.32
C ILE A 17 4.88 -2.26 -0.70
N THR A 18 4.37 -3.26 0.02
CA THR A 18 2.97 -3.66 -0.07
C THR A 18 2.28 -3.34 1.26
N VAL A 19 1.17 -2.61 1.19
CA VAL A 19 0.34 -2.25 2.34
C VAL A 19 -0.93 -3.09 2.29
N MET A 20 -1.23 -3.77 3.39
CA MET A 20 -2.44 -4.59 3.57
C MET A 20 -3.27 -4.04 4.72
N ASP A 21 -4.59 -4.27 4.70
CA ASP A 21 -5.47 -3.90 5.81
C ASP A 21 -5.40 -4.86 7.01
N ILE A 22 -4.77 -6.02 6.83
CA ILE A 22 -4.46 -6.99 7.88
C ILE A 22 -2.95 -7.18 7.99
N ASP A 23 -2.47 -7.55 9.18
CA ASP A 23 -1.10 -8.04 9.35
C ASP A 23 -1.06 -9.52 8.94
N PRO A 24 -0.39 -9.88 7.84
CA PRO A 24 -0.38 -11.26 7.34
C PRO A 24 0.41 -12.21 8.24
N LEU A 25 1.39 -11.72 9.01
CA LEU A 25 2.19 -12.57 9.90
C LEU A 25 1.39 -12.95 11.14
N VAL A 26 0.71 -11.98 11.74
CA VAL A 26 -0.15 -12.24 12.90
C VAL A 26 -1.39 -13.01 12.48
N THR A 27 -2.01 -12.64 11.35
CA THR A 27 -3.23 -13.33 10.86
C THR A 27 -2.91 -14.76 10.43
N GLY A 28 -1.80 -15.00 9.72
CA GLY A 28 -1.39 -16.35 9.33
C GLY A 28 -1.10 -17.26 10.52
N ALA A 29 -0.60 -16.72 11.64
CA ALA A 29 -0.31 -17.48 12.84
C ALA A 29 -1.55 -17.77 13.71
N THR A 30 -2.58 -16.92 13.66
CA THR A 30 -3.72 -16.98 14.58
C THR A 30 -5.02 -17.42 13.92
N ARG A 31 -5.26 -17.02 12.67
CA ARG A 31 -6.49 -17.25 11.88
C ARG A 31 -6.15 -17.34 10.39
N PRO A 32 -5.49 -18.43 9.95
CA PRO A 32 -5.02 -18.58 8.57
C PRO A 32 -6.14 -18.47 7.52
N GLU A 33 -7.37 -18.84 7.87
CA GLU A 33 -8.57 -18.72 7.03
C GLU A 33 -8.95 -17.26 6.68
N ASP A 34 -8.49 -16.29 7.46
CA ASP A 34 -8.75 -14.87 7.24
C ASP A 34 -7.69 -14.20 6.36
N LEU A 35 -6.59 -14.90 6.05
CA LEU A 35 -5.45 -14.31 5.34
C LEU A 35 -5.81 -13.84 3.92
N LEU A 36 -6.68 -14.59 3.24
CA LEU A 36 -7.15 -14.24 1.89
C LEU A 36 -8.32 -13.24 1.89
N LYS A 37 -8.85 -12.90 3.07
CA LYS A 37 -9.90 -11.87 3.22
C LYS A 37 -9.30 -10.47 3.31
N GLY A 38 -7.99 -10.37 3.53
CA GLY A 38 -7.26 -9.11 3.51
C GLY A 38 -7.26 -8.46 2.12
N ARG A 39 -7.23 -7.13 2.10
CA ARG A 39 -7.14 -6.32 0.88
C ARG A 39 -5.81 -5.58 0.85
N ILE A 40 -5.20 -5.59 -0.32
CA ILE A 40 -4.04 -4.75 -0.62
C ILE A 40 -4.55 -3.31 -0.80
N ARG A 41 -3.97 -2.38 -0.06
CA ARG A 41 -4.30 -0.95 -0.12
C ARG A 41 -3.39 -0.19 -1.06
N LEU A 42 -2.12 -0.58 -1.11
CA LEU A 42 -1.11 0.07 -1.94
C LEU A 42 0.04 -0.90 -2.23
N THR A 43 0.54 -0.84 -3.46
CA THR A 43 1.79 -1.49 -3.86
C THR A 43 2.67 -0.47 -4.54
N MET A 44 3.88 -0.30 -4.00
CA MET A 44 4.94 0.51 -4.59
C MET A 44 6.06 -0.42 -5.04
N VAL A 45 6.59 -0.19 -6.24
CA VAL A 45 7.74 -0.91 -6.79
C VAL A 45 8.73 0.11 -7.32
N SER A 46 10.00 0.02 -6.91
CA SER A 46 11.05 0.96 -7.33
C SER A 46 10.66 2.44 -7.12
N GLY A 47 9.87 2.73 -6.08
CA GLY A 47 9.40 4.09 -5.79
C GLY A 47 8.20 4.56 -6.62
N ARG A 48 7.62 3.71 -7.48
CA ARG A 48 6.40 3.99 -8.24
C ARG A 48 5.21 3.24 -7.67
N ILE A 49 4.07 3.90 -7.53
CA ILE A 49 2.82 3.24 -7.15
C ILE A 49 2.32 2.47 -8.36
N VAL A 50 2.25 1.14 -8.24
CA VAL A 50 1.73 0.24 -9.29
C VAL A 50 0.31 -0.22 -8.99
N HIS A 51 -0.11 -0.12 -7.72
CA HIS A 51 -1.47 -0.42 -7.30
C HIS A 51 -1.88 0.50 -6.15
N GLU A 52 -3.10 1.02 -6.21
CA GLU A 52 -3.74 1.77 -5.14
C GLU A 52 -5.22 1.41 -5.12
N ALA A 53 -5.72 1.02 -3.95
CA ALA A 53 -7.15 0.76 -3.78
C ALA A 53 -7.93 2.09 -3.82
N PRO A 54 -9.15 2.11 -4.38
CA PRO A 54 -9.99 3.30 -4.35
C PRO A 54 -10.18 3.71 -2.89
N SER A 55 -9.73 4.93 -2.55
CA SER A 55 -9.97 5.48 -1.22
C SER A 55 -11.46 5.75 -1.07
N GLU A 56 -12.07 5.33 0.04
CA GLU A 56 -13.45 5.71 0.40
C GLU A 56 -13.53 7.18 0.88
N GLY A 57 -12.72 8.05 0.27
CA GLY A 57 -12.53 9.44 0.64
C GLY A 57 -11.32 10.08 -0.06
N GLY A 58 -11.52 10.53 -1.29
CA GLY A 58 -10.92 11.72 -1.93
C GLY A 58 -9.39 11.88 -1.99
N CYS A 59 -8.82 11.65 -3.18
CA CYS A 59 -7.87 12.50 -3.94
C CYS A 59 -7.27 11.65 -5.08
N GLN A 60 -8.03 11.37 -6.13
CA GLN A 60 -7.52 10.71 -7.32
C GLN A 60 -6.76 11.75 -8.17
N GLY A 61 -5.44 11.60 -8.23
CA GLY A 61 -4.61 12.54 -8.97
C GLY A 61 -3.18 12.04 -9.13
N ALA A 62 -3.00 11.02 -9.97
CA ALA A 62 -1.96 10.95 -11.01
C ALA A 62 -1.76 9.49 -11.45
N ALA A 63 -2.75 8.95 -12.18
CA ALA A 63 -2.37 8.20 -13.36
C ALA A 63 -1.80 9.24 -14.33
N LEU A 64 -0.49 9.22 -14.58
CA LEU A 64 -0.01 9.66 -15.88
C LEU A 64 1.27 8.92 -16.24
N VAL A 65 1.21 8.37 -17.44
CA VAL A 65 2.28 7.99 -18.35
C VAL A 65 3.40 9.04 -18.37
#